data_AF-A0A2E8BXD4-F1
#
_entry.id   AF-A0A2E8BXD4-F1
#
_cell.length_a   1.000
_cell.length_b   1.000
_cell.length_c   1.000
_cell.angle_alpha   90.00
_cell.angle_beta   90.00
_cell.angle_gamma   90.00
#
_symmetry.space_group_name_H-M   'P 1'
#
loop_
_entity.id
_entity.type
_entity.pdbx_description
1 polymer ?
#
loop_
_entity_poly.entity_id
_entity_poly.type
_entity_poly.pdbx_seq_one_letter_code
_entity_poly.pdbx_strand_id
1 'polypeptide(L)'
;MISRYEKRQQTEESNYKKVYNAWIETLSEEEKADMSPALLKPHVDGKAGGVADCDLADSNLASYNPHEDDGQPEEKVEVTSGMSPEEVWEILRRVIGEIKSSKNPGLTIECVALASGLSYLGDSQQEIATRHGVTRAAVSKRCVEFCNAIGLDPSRAMRSLDAREAYRDARNKSLGK
;
A
#
# COMPACT_ATOMS: atom_id res chain seq x y z
N MET A 1 -7.92 -15.41 -8.32
CA MET A 1 -6.93 -16.51 -8.48
C MET A 1 -5.96 -16.34 -7.32
N ILE A 2 -5.92 -17.27 -6.37
CA ILE A 2 -5.13 -17.14 -5.12
C ILE A 2 -3.64 -17.13 -5.45
N SER A 3 -2.92 -16.11 -4.98
CA SER A 3 -1.49 -15.91 -5.18
C SER A 3 -0.67 -17.09 -4.63
N ARG A 4 0.51 -17.34 -5.20
CA ARG A 4 1.44 -18.36 -4.68
C ARG A 4 1.86 -18.05 -3.24
N TYR A 5 1.93 -16.77 -2.90
CA TYR A 5 2.20 -16.30 -1.53
C TYR A 5 1.08 -16.68 -0.57
N GLU A 6 -0.17 -16.32 -0.87
CA GLU A 6 -1.36 -16.63 -0.05
C GLU A 6 -1.48 -18.14 0.25
N LYS A 7 -1.21 -19.01 -0.73
CA LYS A 7 -1.23 -20.48 -0.52
C LYS A 7 -0.16 -20.95 0.46
N ARG A 8 1.05 -20.39 0.37
CA ARG A 8 2.14 -20.70 1.30
C ARG A 8 1.79 -20.19 2.70
N GLN A 9 1.30 -18.96 2.79
CA GLN A 9 0.94 -18.30 4.04
C GLN A 9 -0.16 -19.06 4.79
N GLN A 10 -1.24 -19.48 4.11
CA GLN A 10 -2.29 -20.31 4.70
C GLN A 10 -1.75 -21.64 5.26
N THR A 11 -0.75 -22.23 4.60
CA THR A 11 -0.11 -23.47 5.06
C THR A 11 0.74 -23.22 6.30
N GLU A 12 1.52 -22.15 6.30
CA GLU A 12 2.37 -21.74 7.43
C GLU A 12 1.54 -21.33 8.65
N GLU A 13 0.48 -20.54 8.48
CA GLU A 13 -0.47 -20.18 9.54
C GLU A 13 -1.18 -21.38 10.14
N SER A 14 -1.57 -22.35 9.31
CA SER A 14 -2.19 -23.60 9.77
C SER A 14 -1.22 -24.42 10.63
N ASN A 15 0.05 -24.49 10.23
CA ASN A 15 1.09 -25.16 11.02
C ASN A 15 1.37 -24.40 12.32
N TYR A 16 1.46 -23.07 12.28
CA TYR A 16 1.64 -22.23 13.46
C TYR A 16 0.51 -22.46 14.48
N LYS A 17 -0.76 -22.41 14.05
CA LYS A 17 -1.92 -22.66 14.94
C LYS A 17 -1.83 -24.02 15.61
N LYS A 18 -1.41 -25.07 14.90
CA LYS A 18 -1.25 -26.41 15.46
C LYS A 18 -0.15 -26.46 16.51
N VAL A 19 1.03 -25.94 16.18
CA VAL A 19 2.19 -25.94 17.09
C VAL A 19 1.88 -25.10 18.34
N TYR A 20 1.24 -23.95 18.15
CA TYR A 20 0.87 -23.06 19.24
C TYR A 20 -0.15 -23.70 20.19
N ASN A 21 -1.21 -24.31 19.66
CA ASN A 21 -2.20 -24.99 20.48
C ASN A 21 -1.60 -26.19 21.22
N ALA A 22 -0.76 -26.97 20.55
CA ALA A 22 -0.02 -28.06 21.20
C ALA A 22 0.89 -27.54 22.33
N TRP A 23 1.53 -26.38 22.14
CA TRP A 23 2.30 -25.74 23.20
C TRP A 23 1.40 -25.30 24.36
N ILE A 24 0.27 -24.62 24.11
CA ILE A 24 -0.70 -24.24 25.16
C ILE A 24 -1.19 -25.44 25.97
N GLU A 25 -1.38 -26.58 25.32
CA GLU A 25 -1.75 -27.84 26.00
C GLU A 25 -0.66 -28.37 26.94
N THR A 26 0.61 -28.02 26.71
CA THR A 26 1.72 -28.39 27.62
C THR A 26 1.81 -27.53 28.88
N LEU A 27 1.16 -26.36 28.93
CA LEU A 27 1.18 -25.51 30.13
C LEU A 27 0.23 -26.05 31.20
N SER A 28 0.66 -25.92 32.45
CA SER A 28 -0.18 -26.17 33.62
C SER A 28 -1.25 -25.09 33.78
N GLU A 29 -2.32 -25.41 34.50
CA GLU A 29 -3.40 -24.46 34.76
C GLU A 29 -2.96 -23.26 35.62
N GLU A 30 -1.89 -23.42 36.42
CA GLU A 30 -1.29 -22.33 37.20
C GLU A 30 -0.54 -21.35 36.28
N GLU A 31 0.20 -21.84 35.30
CA GLU A 31 0.92 -21.01 34.32
C GLU A 31 -0.05 -20.31 33.35
N LYS A 32 -1.14 -20.97 32.98
CA LYS A 32 -2.21 -20.36 32.17
C LYS A 32 -2.94 -19.23 32.91
N ALA A 33 -3.05 -19.33 34.24
CA ALA A 33 -3.69 -18.31 35.07
C ALA A 33 -2.81 -17.07 35.27
N ASP A 34 -1.48 -17.24 35.26
CA ASP A 34 -0.51 -16.14 35.32
C ASP A 34 -0.34 -15.42 33.96
N MET A 35 -0.60 -16.14 32.86
CA MET A 35 -0.55 -15.57 31.51
C MET A 35 -1.74 -14.65 31.20
N SER A 36 -1.45 -13.60 30.41
CA SER A 36 -2.49 -12.73 29.85
C SER A 36 -3.47 -13.53 28.99
N PRO A 37 -4.79 -13.28 29.08
CA PRO A 37 -5.80 -13.99 28.28
C PRO A 37 -5.61 -13.82 26.77
N ALA A 38 -4.88 -12.78 26.34
CA ALA A 38 -4.52 -12.57 24.93
C ALA A 38 -3.50 -13.61 24.41
N LEU A 39 -2.66 -14.15 25.29
CA LEU A 39 -1.61 -15.13 24.98
C LEU A 39 -2.10 -16.58 25.09
N LEU A 40 -3.39 -16.79 25.36
CA LEU A 40 -3.99 -18.13 25.37
C LEU A 40 -4.56 -18.52 23.99
N LYS A 41 -4.52 -17.60 23.02
CA LYS A 41 -5.01 -17.82 21.66
C LYS A 41 -3.91 -17.52 20.65
N PRO A 42 -3.76 -18.34 19.60
CA PRO A 42 -2.81 -18.08 18.54
C PRO A 42 -3.15 -16.75 17.86
N HIS A 43 -2.17 -15.86 17.78
CA HIS A 43 -2.31 -14.59 17.09
C HIS A 43 -2.11 -14.80 15.58
N VAL A 44 -3.06 -14.32 14.80
CA VAL A 44 -3.03 -14.36 13.34
C VAL A 44 -3.62 -13.04 12.89
N ASP A 45 -2.87 -12.29 12.09
CA ASP A 45 -3.26 -10.97 11.58
C ASP A 45 -4.34 -11.09 10.50
N GLY A 46 -5.54 -11.52 10.89
CA GLY A 46 -6.72 -11.44 10.07
C GLY A 46 -7.45 -10.15 10.39
N LYS A 47 -7.28 -9.10 9.58
CA LYS A 47 -8.06 -7.86 9.74
C LYS A 47 -9.53 -8.15 9.41
N ALA A 48 -10.32 -8.45 10.44
CA ALA A 48 -11.77 -8.56 10.37
C ALA A 48 -12.38 -7.14 10.28
N GLY A 49 -12.37 -6.55 9.08
CA GLY A 49 -12.83 -5.19 8.85
C GLY A 49 -13.41 -4.99 7.45
N GLY A 50 -14.55 -5.63 7.16
CA GLY A 50 -15.49 -5.23 6.09
C GLY A 50 -15.05 -5.40 4.62
N VAL A 51 -13.77 -5.60 4.34
CA VAL A 51 -13.25 -5.96 3.01
C VAL A 51 -12.43 -7.23 3.22
N ALA A 52 -12.57 -8.20 2.30
CA ALA A 52 -12.01 -9.55 2.37
C ALA A 52 -10.59 -9.59 2.96
N ASP A 53 -10.32 -10.60 3.81
CA ASP A 53 -9.01 -10.98 4.39
C ASP A 53 -7.84 -10.33 3.64
N CYS A 54 -7.50 -9.09 4.01
CA CYS A 54 -6.35 -8.40 3.46
C CYS A 54 -5.21 -8.59 4.46
N ASP A 55 -4.17 -9.30 4.03
CA ASP A 55 -2.95 -9.41 4.79
C ASP A 55 -2.43 -7.98 5.08
N LEU A 56 -1.88 -7.77 6.27
CA LEU A 56 -1.21 -6.51 6.61
C LEU A 56 -0.16 -6.17 5.55
N ALA A 57 0.55 -7.17 5.02
CA ALA A 57 1.54 -7.02 3.96
C ALA A 57 0.97 -6.47 2.63
N ASP A 58 -0.32 -6.66 2.38
CA ASP A 58 -1.01 -6.15 1.20
C ASP A 58 -1.56 -4.72 1.41
N SER A 59 -1.48 -4.21 2.64
CA SER A 59 -1.92 -2.86 2.98
C SER A 59 -0.76 -1.86 2.90
N ASN A 60 -1.09 -0.59 2.62
CA ASN A 60 -0.11 0.50 2.69
C ASN A 60 0.44 0.71 4.11
N LEU A 61 -0.17 0.14 5.16
CA LEU A 61 0.39 0.16 6.51
C LEU A 61 1.68 -0.66 6.63
N ALA A 62 1.91 -1.65 5.77
CA ALA A 62 3.14 -2.43 5.75
C ALA A 62 4.20 -1.87 4.78
N SER A 63 3.94 -0.73 4.15
CA SER A 63 4.91 -0.08 3.28
C SER A 63 6.04 0.48 4.14
N TYR A 64 7.25 -0.04 3.97
CA TYR A 64 8.44 0.54 4.60
C TYR A 64 8.76 1.90 3.97
N ASN A 65 8.66 2.95 4.78
CA ASN A 65 9.19 4.26 4.46
C ASN A 65 10.56 4.40 5.16
N PRO A 66 11.69 4.53 4.43
CA PRO A 66 13.04 4.66 5.02
C PRO A 66 13.26 5.89 5.94
N HIS A 67 12.21 6.67 6.17
CA HIS A 67 12.20 7.95 6.87
C HIS A 67 11.11 8.04 7.94
N GLU A 68 10.33 6.97 8.17
CA GLU A 68 9.59 6.85 9.42
C GLU A 68 10.61 6.60 10.54
N ASP A 69 10.66 7.49 11.53
CA ASP A 69 11.62 7.43 12.63
C ASP A 69 11.24 6.27 13.57
N ASP A 70 12.01 5.17 13.49
CA ASP A 70 11.87 3.95 14.31
C ASP A 70 11.92 4.22 15.85
N GLY A 71 12.20 5.47 16.27
CA GLY A 71 12.44 5.88 17.64
C GLY A 71 11.29 6.58 18.37
N GLN A 72 10.17 6.90 17.72
CA GLN A 72 9.02 7.48 18.43
C GLN A 72 8.11 6.36 18.97
N PRO A 73 7.73 6.40 20.27
CA PRO A 73 6.77 5.44 20.80
C PRO A 73 5.53 5.51 19.93
N GLU A 74 5.10 4.36 19.42
CA GLU A 74 3.90 4.22 18.59
C GLU A 74 2.77 5.03 19.22
N GLU A 75 2.57 6.24 18.70
CA GLU A 75 1.36 6.97 18.99
C GLU A 75 0.28 6.05 18.45
N LYS A 76 -0.55 5.51 19.34
CA LYS A 76 -1.68 4.68 18.95
C LYS A 76 -2.46 5.52 17.97
N VAL A 77 -2.23 5.29 16.68
CA VAL A 77 -3.06 5.83 15.63
C VAL A 77 -4.35 5.07 15.87
N GLU A 78 -5.24 5.67 16.66
CA GLU A 78 -6.63 5.32 16.68
C GLU A 78 -7.06 5.51 15.24
N VAL A 79 -7.04 4.43 14.46
CA VAL A 79 -7.64 4.36 13.13
C VAL A 79 -9.15 4.38 13.35
N THR A 80 -9.63 5.54 13.79
CA THR A 80 -11.01 5.97 13.72
C THR A 80 -10.97 7.00 12.59
N SER A 81 -11.27 6.60 11.36
CA SER A 81 -12.63 6.61 10.87
C SER A 81 -12.62 5.89 9.51
N GLY A 82 -13.48 4.91 9.30
CA GLY A 82 -13.76 4.48 7.92
C GLY A 82 -14.24 5.69 7.13
N MET A 83 -13.74 5.89 5.91
CA MET A 83 -14.25 6.96 5.04
C MET A 83 -15.77 6.88 4.96
N SER A 84 -16.42 8.01 5.15
CA SER A 84 -17.85 8.12 4.89
C SER A 84 -18.15 7.79 3.43
N PRO A 85 -19.36 7.25 3.12
CA PRO A 85 -19.74 6.98 1.75
C PRO A 85 -19.59 8.20 0.82
N GLU A 86 -19.83 9.41 1.34
CA GLU A 86 -19.70 10.64 0.55
C GLU A 86 -18.24 10.99 0.21
N GLU A 87 -17.29 10.72 1.12
CA GLU A 87 -15.86 10.89 0.83
C GLU A 87 -15.40 9.92 -0.25
N VAL A 88 -15.86 8.66 -0.19
CA VAL A 88 -15.59 7.66 -1.24
C VAL A 88 -16.15 8.12 -2.59
N TRP A 89 -17.41 8.60 -2.61
CA TRP A 89 -18.02 9.11 -3.83
C TRP A 89 -17.32 10.36 -4.36
N GLU A 90 -16.83 11.24 -3.48
CA GLU A 90 -16.09 12.43 -3.88
C GLU A 90 -14.75 12.07 -4.53
N ILE A 91 -14.02 11.12 -3.96
CA ILE A 91 -12.79 10.59 -4.58
C ILE A 91 -13.11 9.98 -5.95
N LEU A 92 -14.15 9.14 -6.04
CA LEU A 92 -14.57 8.53 -7.31
C LEU A 92 -14.96 9.58 -8.36
N ARG A 93 -15.70 10.62 -7.98
CA ARG A 93 -16.06 11.74 -8.88
C ARG A 93 -14.80 12.43 -9.41
N ARG A 94 -13.79 12.69 -8.57
CA ARG A 94 -12.52 13.29 -8.99
C ARG A 94 -11.75 12.40 -9.94
N VAL A 95 -11.61 11.11 -9.63
CA VAL A 95 -10.94 10.13 -10.50
C VAL A 95 -11.63 10.06 -11.87
N ILE A 96 -12.94 9.89 -11.90
CA ILE A 96 -13.72 9.81 -13.15
C ILE A 96 -13.65 11.14 -13.91
N GLY A 97 -13.71 12.27 -13.21
CA GLY A 97 -13.54 13.59 -13.79
C GLY A 97 -12.20 13.74 -14.52
N GLU A 98 -11.12 13.30 -13.89
CA GLU A 98 -9.76 13.37 -14.46
C GLU A 98 -9.57 12.45 -15.66
N ILE A 99 -10.21 11.28 -15.66
CA ILE A 99 -10.20 10.37 -16.81
C ILE A 99 -10.97 11.01 -17.98
N LYS A 100 -12.17 11.55 -17.72
CA LYS A 100 -13.02 12.17 -18.75
C LYS A 100 -12.45 13.46 -19.33
N SER A 101 -11.74 14.26 -18.53
CA SER A 101 -11.13 15.52 -18.98
C SER A 101 -9.84 15.29 -19.78
N SER A 102 -9.24 14.10 -19.67
CA SER A 102 -7.98 13.79 -20.32
C SER A 102 -8.12 13.63 -21.85
N LYS A 103 -7.09 14.08 -22.58
CA LYS A 103 -7.01 13.92 -24.05
C LYS A 103 -6.81 12.46 -24.48
N ASN A 104 -6.21 11.65 -23.61
CA ASN A 104 -6.00 10.22 -23.82
C ASN A 104 -6.45 9.48 -22.54
N PRO A 105 -7.71 9.03 -22.50
CA PRO A 105 -8.26 8.30 -21.36
C PRO A 105 -7.52 6.99 -21.08
N GLY A 106 -7.08 6.28 -22.12
CA GLY A 106 -6.33 5.02 -21.98
C GLY A 106 -5.02 5.21 -21.22
N LEU A 107 -4.23 6.20 -21.62
CA LEU A 107 -2.99 6.56 -20.92
C LEU A 107 -3.27 7.01 -19.48
N THR A 108 -4.34 7.79 -19.28
CA THR A 108 -4.70 8.29 -17.95
C THR A 108 -5.06 7.14 -17.02
N ILE A 109 -5.85 6.16 -17.47
CA ILE A 109 -6.21 4.98 -16.68
C ILE A 109 -4.96 4.22 -16.23
N GLU A 110 -3.99 3.99 -17.12
CA GLU A 110 -2.75 3.31 -16.75
C GLU A 110 -1.89 4.14 -15.78
N CYS A 111 -1.87 5.46 -15.94
CA CYS A 111 -1.20 6.35 -14.97
C CYS A 111 -1.90 6.33 -13.60
N VAL A 112 -3.24 6.29 -13.56
CA VAL A 112 -4.02 6.15 -12.32
C VAL A 112 -3.71 4.81 -11.65
N ALA A 113 -3.72 3.71 -12.41
CA ALA A 113 -3.42 2.38 -11.88
C ALA A 113 -2.00 2.32 -11.29
N LEU A 114 -1.02 2.90 -11.98
CA LEU A 114 0.35 2.99 -11.49
C LEU A 114 0.46 3.88 -10.25
N ALA A 115 -0.16 5.06 -10.26
CA ALA A 115 -0.02 6.08 -9.21
C ALA A 115 -0.78 5.75 -7.92
N SER A 116 -1.93 5.08 -8.03
CA SER A 116 -2.71 4.63 -6.87
C SER A 116 -2.36 3.22 -6.40
N GLY A 117 -1.68 2.43 -7.24
CA GLY A 117 -1.48 0.99 -7.01
C GLY A 117 -2.71 0.13 -7.32
N LEU A 118 -3.87 0.73 -7.60
CA LEU A 118 -5.11 0.02 -7.92
C LEU A 118 -4.98 -0.67 -9.28
N SER A 119 -5.24 -1.98 -9.31
CA SER A 119 -5.10 -2.80 -10.53
C SER A 119 -3.73 -2.69 -11.20
N TYR A 120 -2.68 -2.40 -10.42
CA TYR A 120 -1.33 -2.31 -10.95
C TYR A 120 -0.79 -3.69 -11.34
N LEU A 121 -0.48 -3.88 -12.62
CA LEU A 121 -0.02 -5.16 -13.18
C LEU A 121 1.50 -5.37 -13.13
N GLY A 122 2.26 -4.43 -12.55
CA GLY A 122 3.72 -4.48 -12.54
C GLY A 122 4.40 -3.81 -13.74
N ASP A 123 3.63 -3.22 -14.65
CA ASP A 123 4.17 -2.48 -15.79
C ASP A 123 5.01 -1.28 -15.33
N SER A 124 6.20 -1.13 -15.90
CA SER A 124 7.03 0.06 -15.73
C SER A 124 6.47 1.24 -16.51
N GLN A 125 6.82 2.47 -16.09
CA GLN A 125 6.49 3.68 -16.86
C GLN A 125 7.01 3.64 -18.31
N GLN A 126 8.07 2.86 -18.59
CA GLN A 126 8.63 2.72 -19.93
C GLN A 126 7.75 1.84 -20.83
N GLU A 127 7.17 0.77 -20.29
CA GLU A 127 6.24 -0.10 -21.01
C GLU A 127 4.94 0.63 -21.34
N ILE A 128 4.39 1.37 -20.37
CA ILE A 128 3.24 2.27 -20.57
C ILE A 128 3.55 3.31 -21.66
N ALA A 129 4.72 3.95 -21.59
CA ALA A 129 5.13 4.95 -22.57
C ALA A 129 5.18 4.38 -23.99
N THR A 130 5.74 3.18 -24.13
CA THR A 130 5.86 2.47 -25.41
C THR A 130 4.49 2.12 -25.99
N ARG A 131 3.57 1.60 -25.15
CA ARG A 131 2.21 1.22 -25.53
C ARG A 131 1.39 2.41 -26.04
N HIS A 132 1.57 3.57 -25.42
CA HIS A 132 0.82 4.79 -25.73
C HIS A 132 1.55 5.74 -26.70
N GLY A 133 2.74 5.39 -27.18
CA GLY A 133 3.52 6.22 -28.10
C GLY A 133 3.96 7.56 -27.50
N VAL A 134 4.18 7.62 -26.18
CA VAL A 134 4.59 8.82 -25.45
C VAL A 134 5.97 8.63 -24.83
N THR A 135 6.55 9.70 -24.26
CA THR A 135 7.81 9.58 -23.53
C THR A 135 7.57 9.10 -22.10
N ARG A 136 8.53 8.38 -21.51
CA ARG A 136 8.49 8.02 -20.07
C ARG A 136 8.32 9.24 -19.18
N ALA A 137 8.94 10.37 -19.54
CA ALA A 137 8.80 11.62 -18.80
C ALA A 137 7.35 12.15 -18.82
N ALA A 138 6.62 11.98 -19.93
CA ALA A 138 5.21 12.33 -20.02
C ALA A 138 4.34 11.44 -19.11
N VAL A 139 4.61 10.13 -19.07
CA VAL A 139 3.93 9.20 -18.15
C VAL A 139 4.19 9.59 -16.70
N SER A 140 5.46 9.81 -16.34
CA SER A 140 5.86 10.26 -15.00
C SER A 140 5.14 11.54 -14.62
N LYS A 141 5.17 12.56 -15.49
CA LYS A 141 4.48 13.84 -15.26
C LYS A 141 2.99 13.64 -15.00
N ARG A 142 2.32 12.79 -15.79
CA ARG A 142 0.89 12.54 -15.64
C ARG A 142 0.55 11.85 -14.32
N CYS A 143 1.37 10.90 -13.88
CA CYS A 143 1.20 10.25 -12.57
C CYS A 143 1.32 11.28 -11.43
N VAL A 144 2.27 12.22 -11.53
CA VAL A 144 2.44 13.28 -10.52
C VAL A 144 1.27 14.26 -10.52
N GLU A 145 0.81 14.70 -11.69
CA GLU A 145 -0.38 15.56 -11.82
C GLU A 145 -1.60 14.91 -11.17
N PHE A 146 -1.80 13.61 -11.38
CA PHE A 146 -2.89 12.84 -10.78
C PHE A 146 -2.79 12.77 -9.25
N CYS A 147 -1.63 12.39 -8.70
CA CYS A 147 -1.38 12.37 -7.26
C CYS A 147 -1.72 13.73 -6.62
N ASN A 148 -1.24 14.82 -7.22
CA ASN A 148 -1.50 16.17 -6.73
C ASN A 148 -2.98 16.56 -6.81
N ALA A 149 -3.69 16.14 -7.86
CA ALA A 149 -5.11 16.47 -8.04
C ALA A 149 -6.02 15.80 -7.00
N ILE A 150 -5.62 14.63 -6.50
CA ILE A 150 -6.44 13.82 -5.58
C ILE A 150 -5.88 13.85 -4.15
N GLY A 151 -4.68 14.37 -3.94
CA GLY A 151 -4.02 14.42 -2.63
C GLY A 151 -3.48 13.05 -2.21
N LEU A 152 -2.99 12.25 -3.19
CA LEU A 152 -2.39 10.95 -2.93
C LEU A 152 -0.86 11.07 -2.89
N ASP A 153 -0.25 10.37 -1.95
CA ASP A 153 1.19 10.13 -1.97
C ASP A 153 1.60 9.27 -3.17
N PRO A 154 2.83 9.44 -3.68
CA PRO A 154 3.34 8.62 -4.76
C PRO A 154 3.38 7.14 -4.36
N SER A 155 2.85 6.25 -5.21
CA SER A 155 2.93 4.81 -4.98
C SER A 155 4.37 4.27 -5.00
N ARG A 156 4.54 3.01 -4.59
CA ARG A 156 5.82 2.26 -4.69
C ARG A 156 6.45 2.27 -6.09
N ALA A 157 5.63 2.38 -7.14
CA ALA A 157 6.10 2.38 -8.53
C ALA A 157 6.65 3.75 -8.95
N MET A 158 6.47 4.77 -8.11
CA MET A 158 6.90 6.14 -8.31
C MET A 158 8.06 6.48 -7.39
N ARG A 159 8.85 7.49 -7.78
CA ARG A 159 9.86 8.07 -6.89
C ARG A 159 9.15 8.90 -5.81
N SER A 160 9.63 8.82 -4.57
CA SER A 160 9.21 9.66 -3.46
C SER A 160 9.43 11.14 -3.76
N LEU A 161 8.74 12.03 -3.02
CA LEU A 161 8.88 13.48 -3.17
C LEU A 161 10.32 13.93 -2.90
N ASP A 162 10.93 13.43 -1.83
CA ASP A 162 12.31 13.77 -1.44
C ASP A 162 13.33 13.30 -2.46
N ALA A 163 13.18 12.09 -3.02
CA ALA A 163 14.05 11.62 -4.09
C ALA A 163 13.99 12.57 -5.30
N ARG A 164 12.82 13.12 -5.62
CA ARG A 164 12.69 14.09 -6.72
C ARG A 164 13.35 15.42 -6.38
N GLU A 165 13.23 15.89 -5.15
CA GLU A 165 13.91 17.10 -4.68
C GLU A 165 15.43 16.93 -4.77
N ALA A 166 15.96 15.81 -4.26
CA ALA A 166 17.38 15.48 -4.38
C ALA A 166 17.84 15.44 -5.85
N TYR A 167 17.06 14.84 -6.76
CA TYR A 167 17.38 14.85 -8.19
C TYR A 167 17.29 16.23 -8.82
N ARG A 168 16.34 17.07 -8.39
CA ARG A 168 16.20 18.45 -8.84
C ARG A 168 17.42 19.26 -8.40
N ASP A 169 17.84 19.14 -7.16
CA ASP A 169 18.98 19.87 -6.60
C ASP A 169 20.30 19.41 -7.23
N ALA A 170 20.49 18.09 -7.38
CA ALA A 170 21.63 17.53 -8.11
C ALA A 170 21.67 18.04 -9.56
N ARG A 171 20.51 18.16 -10.20
CA ARG A 171 20.41 18.67 -11.58
C ARG A 171 20.68 20.17 -11.66
N ASN A 172 20.14 20.97 -10.74
CA ASN A 172 20.44 22.41 -10.66
C ASN A 172 21.94 22.65 -10.48
N LYS A 173 22.56 21.89 -9.57
CA LYS A 173 24.01 21.89 -9.35
C LYS A 173 24.80 21.51 -10.61
N SER A 174 24.34 20.51 -11.37
CA SER A 174 24.98 20.12 -12.65
C SER A 174 24.82 21.16 -13.76
N LEU A 175 23.75 21.96 -13.72
CA LEU A 175 23.44 23.00 -14.71
C LEU A 175 24.02 24.37 -14.32
N GLY A 176 24.72 24.47 -13.17
CA GLY A 176 25.31 25.71 -12.68
C GLY A 176 24.29 26.79 -12.33
N LYS A 177 23.07 26.39 -11.95
CA LYS A 177 22.02 27.29 -11.46
C LYS A 177 21.94 27.27 -9.95
#